data_AF-C8XTA7-F1
#
_entry.id   AF-C8XTA7-F1
#
_cell.length_a   1.000
_cell.length_b   1.000
_cell.length_c   1.000
_cell.angle_alpha   90.00
_cell.angle_beta   90.00
_cell.angle_gamma   90.00
#
_symmetry.space_group_name_H-M   'P 1'
#
loop_
_entity.id
_entity.type
_entity.pdbx_description
1 polymer ?
#
loop_
_entity_poly.entity_id
_entity_poly.type
_entity_poly.pdbx_seq_one_letter_code
_entity_poly.pdbx_strand_id
1 'polypeptide(L)'
;MSFPAEVAVYVGRVRQFDRADWVVYVAWVGLMLGLCGSTGGFLLFGDAHGVTFPVAAWLVPVGAMLFTASIAIDTIGHRTIYKEVIAGAEGLVHGITILCGIGSTVLLCAAYGRPGAMWIPAMVLTVLSFVYSLVDEAFHWRRYVMQHADRVEMWSHLGILVGHGTMMVAWWVWFFGGYSGVAETLAHLSMGSAR
;
A
#
# COMPACT_ATOMS: atom_id res chain seq x y z
N MET A 1 -18.57 15.11 -18.91
CA MET A 1 -19.05 13.88 -18.24
C MET A 1 -19.02 14.15 -16.73
N SER A 2 -19.91 13.56 -15.93
CA SER A 2 -19.83 13.70 -14.46
C SER A 2 -18.68 12.84 -13.93
N PHE A 3 -18.08 13.22 -12.80
CA PHE A 3 -16.96 12.45 -12.22
C PHE A 3 -17.36 10.99 -11.90
N PRO A 4 -18.54 10.68 -11.32
CA PRO A 4 -18.95 9.29 -11.12
C PRO A 4 -19.09 8.49 -12.43
N ALA A 5 -19.53 9.12 -13.51
CA ALA A 5 -19.61 8.47 -14.81
C ALA A 5 -18.21 8.20 -15.40
N GLU A 6 -17.25 9.11 -15.19
CA GLU A 6 -15.85 8.89 -15.57
C GLU A 6 -15.25 7.71 -14.81
N VAL A 7 -15.46 7.63 -13.49
CA VAL A 7 -15.01 6.48 -12.67
C VAL A 7 -15.64 5.18 -13.18
N ALA A 8 -16.94 5.17 -13.47
CA ALA A 8 -17.60 3.97 -13.98
C ALA A 8 -17.05 3.51 -15.34
N VAL A 9 -16.77 4.46 -16.25
CA VAL A 9 -16.11 4.16 -17.53
C VAL A 9 -14.70 3.64 -17.31
N TYR A 10 -13.91 4.29 -16.44
CA TYR A 10 -12.54 3.93 -16.13
C TYR A 10 -12.44 2.52 -15.56
N VAL A 11 -13.21 2.20 -14.52
CA VAL A 11 -13.28 0.86 -13.93
C VAL A 11 -13.81 -0.18 -14.93
N GLY A 12 -14.77 0.22 -15.78
CA GLY A 12 -15.30 -0.64 -16.83
C GLY A 12 -14.25 -1.14 -17.84
N ARG A 13 -13.11 -0.44 -17.96
CA ARG A 13 -11.98 -0.86 -18.81
C ARG A 13 -11.30 -2.14 -18.32
N VAL A 14 -11.57 -2.62 -17.11
CA VAL A 14 -11.11 -3.95 -16.65
C VAL A 14 -11.53 -5.08 -17.62
N ARG A 15 -12.62 -4.89 -18.38
CA ARG A 15 -13.07 -5.82 -19.42
C ARG A 15 -12.11 -5.92 -20.62
N GLN A 16 -11.16 -5.00 -20.75
CA GLN A 16 -10.14 -4.96 -21.80
C GLN A 16 -8.88 -5.74 -21.41
N PHE A 17 -8.79 -6.25 -20.18
CA PHE A 17 -7.62 -6.98 -19.70
C PHE A 17 -7.41 -8.27 -20.50
N ASP A 18 -6.17 -8.49 -20.93
CA ASP A 18 -5.70 -9.80 -21.36
C ASP A 18 -5.30 -10.67 -20.14
N ARG A 19 -4.85 -11.90 -20.39
CA ARG A 19 -4.42 -12.80 -19.31
C ARG A 19 -3.25 -12.26 -18.50
N ALA A 20 -2.29 -11.60 -19.15
CA ALA A 20 -1.12 -11.05 -18.46
C ALA A 20 -1.51 -9.85 -17.59
N ASP A 21 -2.45 -9.02 -18.06
CA ASP A 21 -3.03 -7.93 -17.29
C ASP A 21 -3.71 -8.47 -16.02
N TRP A 22 -4.50 -9.54 -16.14
CA TRP A 22 -5.12 -10.19 -14.99
C TRP A 22 -4.11 -10.77 -13.99
N VAL A 23 -3.05 -11.44 -14.45
CA VAL A 23 -2.01 -11.96 -13.56
C VAL A 23 -1.37 -10.83 -12.75
N VAL A 24 -0.99 -9.74 -13.42
CA VAL A 24 -0.39 -8.57 -12.77
C VAL A 24 -1.36 -7.92 -11.79
N TYR A 25 -2.62 -7.74 -12.20
CA TYR A 25 -3.65 -7.13 -11.35
C TYR A 25 -3.91 -7.94 -10.09
N VAL A 26 -4.13 -9.25 -10.23
CA VAL A 26 -4.39 -10.14 -9.08
C VAL A 26 -3.17 -10.26 -8.19
N ALA A 27 -1.96 -10.33 -8.75
CA ALA A 27 -0.74 -10.37 -7.94
C ALA A 27 -0.59 -9.11 -7.08
N TRP A 28 -0.77 -7.92 -7.67
CA TRP A 28 -0.59 -6.66 -6.94
C TRP A 28 -1.73 -6.35 -5.99
N VAL A 29 -2.97 -6.37 -6.47
CA VAL A 29 -4.14 -6.11 -5.63
C VAL A 29 -4.27 -7.20 -4.56
N GLY A 30 -3.98 -8.46 -4.90
CA GLY A 30 -3.96 -9.57 -3.94
C GLY A 30 -2.88 -9.40 -2.86
N LEU A 31 -1.67 -8.97 -3.22
CA LEU A 31 -0.62 -8.65 -2.25
C LEU A 31 -1.08 -7.55 -1.27
N MET A 32 -1.70 -6.49 -1.80
CA MET A 32 -2.18 -5.36 -1.00
C MET A 32 -3.38 -5.73 -0.11
N LEU A 33 -4.30 -6.55 -0.60
CA LEU A 33 -5.35 -7.17 0.21
C LEU A 33 -4.76 -8.08 1.29
N GLY A 34 -3.68 -8.80 0.99
CA GLY A 34 -2.91 -9.57 1.97
C GLY A 34 -2.30 -8.70 3.07
N LEU A 35 -1.79 -7.51 2.73
CA LEU A 35 -1.33 -6.54 3.73
C LEU A 35 -2.49 -6.04 4.61
N CYS A 36 -3.64 -5.69 4.01
CA CYS A 36 -4.83 -5.27 4.76
C CYS A 36 -5.32 -6.38 5.69
N GLY A 37 -5.43 -7.60 5.17
CA GLY A 37 -5.91 -8.76 5.91
C GLY A 37 -4.96 -9.19 7.02
N SER A 38 -3.64 -9.16 6.78
CA SER A 38 -2.66 -9.52 7.80
C SER A 38 -2.56 -8.48 8.92
N THR A 39 -2.48 -7.19 8.59
CA THR A 39 -2.41 -6.13 9.60
C THR A 39 -3.74 -5.97 10.34
N GLY A 40 -4.86 -5.89 9.63
CA GLY A 40 -6.19 -5.78 10.23
C GLY A 40 -6.58 -7.03 11.00
N GLY A 41 -6.35 -8.21 10.42
CA GLY A 41 -6.65 -9.49 11.07
C GLY A 41 -5.82 -9.72 12.34
N PHE A 42 -4.54 -9.32 12.35
CA PHE A 42 -3.71 -9.40 13.56
C PHE A 42 -4.28 -8.53 14.69
N LEU A 43 -4.64 -7.28 14.39
CA LEU A 43 -5.20 -6.36 15.40
C LEU A 43 -6.58 -6.81 15.88
N LEU A 44 -7.48 -7.19 14.96
CA LEU A 44 -8.81 -7.71 15.30
C LEU A 44 -8.72 -8.98 16.15
N PHE A 45 -7.78 -9.88 15.84
CA PHE A 45 -7.56 -11.08 16.63
C PHE A 45 -7.10 -10.73 18.06
N GLY A 46 -6.14 -9.81 18.21
CA GLY A 46 -5.69 -9.35 19.53
C GLY A 46 -6.82 -8.69 20.32
N ASP A 47 -7.57 -7.77 19.68
CA ASP A 47 -8.69 -7.04 20.29
C ASP A 47 -9.79 -7.99 20.77
N ALA A 48 -10.13 -9.01 19.96
CA ALA A 48 -11.07 -10.06 20.34
C ALA A 48 -10.62 -10.90 21.55
N HIS A 49 -9.33 -10.88 21.90
CA HIS A 49 -8.77 -11.52 23.09
C HIS A 49 -8.44 -10.53 24.21
N GLY A 50 -8.88 -9.28 24.11
CA GLY A 50 -8.73 -8.25 25.13
C GLY A 50 -7.40 -7.48 25.07
N VAL A 51 -6.61 -7.63 24.02
CA VAL A 51 -5.39 -6.85 23.81
C VAL A 51 -5.76 -5.43 23.40
N THR A 52 -5.25 -4.43 24.13
CA THR A 52 -5.49 -3.02 23.80
C THR A 52 -4.39 -2.48 22.89
N PHE A 53 -4.77 -1.94 21.74
CA PHE A 53 -3.85 -1.29 20.82
C PHE A 53 -3.98 0.24 20.81
N PRO A 54 -2.89 0.98 20.59
CA PRO A 54 -2.97 2.42 20.38
C PRO A 54 -3.67 2.71 19.05
N VAL A 55 -4.32 3.88 18.94
CA VAL A 55 -5.01 4.31 17.71
C VAL A 55 -4.10 4.25 16.47
N ALA A 56 -2.81 4.53 16.64
CA ALA A 56 -1.84 4.42 15.55
C ALA A 56 -1.77 3.01 14.94
N ALA A 57 -1.91 1.94 15.73
CA ALA A 57 -1.91 0.59 15.19
C ALA A 57 -3.09 0.39 14.22
N TRP A 58 -4.29 0.86 14.57
CA TRP A 58 -5.49 0.77 13.74
C TRP A 58 -5.43 1.62 12.45
N LEU A 59 -4.64 2.70 12.46
CA LEU A 59 -4.42 3.50 11.25
C LEU A 59 -3.54 2.78 10.21
N VAL A 60 -2.79 1.75 10.59
CA VAL A 60 -2.01 0.93 9.65
C VAL A 60 -2.92 0.23 8.64
N PRO A 61 -3.87 -0.66 9.02
CA PRO A 61 -4.78 -1.29 8.07
C PRO A 61 -5.72 -0.29 7.40
N VAL A 62 -6.10 0.81 8.06
CA VAL A 62 -6.94 1.86 7.43
C VAL A 62 -6.20 2.55 6.29
N GLY A 63 -4.95 2.96 6.51
CA GLY A 63 -4.10 3.52 5.46
C GLY A 63 -3.85 2.50 4.33
N ALA A 64 -3.58 1.24 4.69
CA ALA A 64 -3.41 0.16 3.73
C ALA A 64 -4.68 -0.07 2.88
N MET A 65 -5.87 -0.02 3.45
CA MET A 65 -7.14 -0.16 2.71
C MET A 65 -7.35 0.98 1.73
N LEU A 66 -7.12 2.22 2.15
CA LEU A 66 -7.21 3.39 1.27
C LEU A 66 -6.23 3.26 0.09
N PHE A 67 -4.97 2.95 0.40
CA PHE A 67 -3.94 2.72 -0.60
C PHE A 67 -4.31 1.58 -1.55
N THR A 68 -4.83 0.46 -1.03
CA THR A 68 -5.25 -0.71 -1.82
C THR A 68 -6.38 -0.36 -2.78
N ALA A 69 -7.40 0.34 -2.32
CA ALA A 69 -8.51 0.76 -3.17
C ALA A 69 -8.03 1.69 -4.29
N SER A 70 -7.13 2.62 -3.99
CA SER A 70 -6.57 3.54 -4.96
C SER A 70 -5.68 2.84 -5.99
N ILE A 71 -4.76 1.94 -5.57
CA ILE A 71 -3.96 1.13 -6.50
C ILE A 71 -4.84 0.22 -7.36
N ALA A 72 -5.89 -0.37 -6.80
CA ALA A 72 -6.78 -1.25 -7.54
C ALA A 72 -7.52 -0.52 -8.67
N ILE A 73 -7.80 0.78 -8.51
CA ILE A 73 -8.35 1.63 -9.57
C ILE A 73 -7.22 2.01 -10.52
N ASP A 74 -6.14 2.61 -10.01
CA ASP A 74 -4.99 3.08 -10.79
C ASP A 74 -4.44 2.03 -11.77
N THR A 75 -4.25 0.80 -11.28
CA THR A 75 -3.75 -0.32 -12.07
C THR A 75 -4.62 -0.59 -13.31
N ILE A 76 -5.93 -0.30 -13.29
CA ILE A 76 -6.80 -0.44 -14.47
C ILE A 76 -6.33 0.49 -15.59
N GLY A 77 -5.98 1.74 -15.29
CA GLY A 77 -5.42 2.66 -16.27
C GLY A 77 -4.06 2.21 -16.78
N HIS A 78 -3.19 1.75 -15.87
CA HIS A 78 -1.85 1.27 -16.22
C HIS A 78 -1.87 0.06 -17.16
N ARG A 79 -2.91 -0.77 -17.07
CA ARG A 79 -3.08 -1.93 -17.95
C ARG A 79 -3.90 -1.65 -19.21
N THR A 80 -4.49 -0.46 -19.35
CA THR A 80 -5.39 -0.16 -20.48
C THR A 80 -5.03 1.14 -21.19
N ILE A 81 -5.07 2.28 -20.51
CA ILE A 81 -4.91 3.61 -21.11
C ILE A 81 -3.42 3.98 -21.24
N TYR A 82 -2.62 3.68 -20.21
CA TYR A 82 -1.28 4.22 -20.05
C TYR A 82 -0.16 3.18 -20.30
N LYS A 83 -0.52 1.98 -20.77
CA LYS A 83 0.37 0.80 -20.90
C LYS A 83 1.67 1.11 -21.66
N GLU A 84 1.58 1.85 -22.77
CA GLU A 84 2.75 2.20 -23.60
C GLU A 84 3.62 3.29 -22.96
N VAL A 85 2.98 4.30 -22.33
CA VAL A 85 3.69 5.43 -21.71
C VAL A 85 4.46 4.98 -20.47
N ILE A 86 3.88 4.06 -19.70
CA ILE A 86 4.46 3.53 -18.46
C ILE A 86 5.61 2.55 -18.72
N ALA A 87 5.65 1.91 -19.90
CA ALA A 87 6.71 0.96 -20.26
C ALA A 87 8.12 1.59 -20.29
N GLY A 88 8.22 2.92 -20.25
CA GLY A 88 9.47 3.66 -20.14
C GLY A 88 9.98 3.85 -18.70
N ALA A 89 10.44 5.07 -18.39
CA ALA A 89 11.08 5.40 -17.12
C ALA A 89 10.13 5.29 -15.90
N GLU A 90 8.84 5.55 -16.11
CA GLU A 90 7.81 5.51 -15.07
C GLU A 90 7.69 4.09 -14.47
N GLY A 91 7.70 3.04 -15.30
CA GLY A 91 7.70 1.66 -14.83
C GLY A 91 8.87 1.28 -13.92
N LEU A 92 10.06 1.84 -14.17
CA LEU A 92 11.23 1.63 -13.30
C LEU A 92 11.05 2.33 -11.94
N VAL A 93 10.59 3.59 -11.95
CA VAL A 93 10.31 4.36 -10.73
C VAL A 93 9.26 3.65 -9.88
N HIS A 94 8.22 3.12 -10.52
CA HIS A 94 7.20 2.28 -9.89
C HIS A 94 7.81 1.03 -9.24
N GLY A 95 8.64 0.28 -9.98
CA GLY A 95 9.29 -0.93 -9.45
C GLY A 95 10.16 -0.65 -8.23
N ILE A 96 10.92 0.45 -8.23
CA ILE A 96 11.74 0.86 -7.09
C ILE A 96 10.85 1.26 -5.90
N THR A 97 9.81 2.06 -6.13
CA THR A 97 8.86 2.49 -5.09
C THR A 97 8.24 1.29 -4.40
N ILE A 98 7.78 0.30 -5.17
CA ILE A 98 7.18 -0.94 -4.68
C ILE A 98 8.19 -1.74 -3.85
N LEU A 99 9.41 -1.93 -4.36
CA LEU A 99 10.47 -2.64 -3.63
C LEU A 99 10.76 -1.98 -2.28
N CYS A 100 10.88 -0.65 -2.26
CA CYS A 100 11.11 0.13 -1.04
C CYS A 100 9.91 0.04 -0.07
N GLY A 101 8.68 0.11 -0.58
CA GLY A 101 7.46 -0.02 0.24
C GLY A 101 7.32 -1.40 0.88
N ILE A 102 7.44 -2.47 0.09
CA ILE A 102 7.37 -3.84 0.61
C ILE A 102 8.54 -4.12 1.55
N GLY A 103 9.76 -3.77 1.15
CA GLY A 103 10.94 -3.98 1.96
C GLY A 103 10.86 -3.27 3.32
N SER A 104 10.35 -2.03 3.35
CA SER A 104 10.20 -1.28 4.60
C SER A 104 9.19 -1.92 5.56
N THR A 105 8.02 -2.37 5.06
CA THR A 105 7.01 -3.05 5.91
C THR A 105 7.50 -4.39 6.45
N VAL A 106 8.17 -5.20 5.62
CA VAL A 106 8.78 -6.47 6.08
C VAL A 106 9.86 -6.23 7.14
N LEU A 107 10.72 -5.23 6.94
CA LEU A 107 11.77 -4.89 7.91
C LEU A 107 11.21 -4.27 9.20
N LEU A 108 10.11 -3.51 9.13
CA LEU A 108 9.39 -3.02 10.30
C LEU A 108 8.82 -4.16 11.14
N CYS A 109 8.26 -5.20 10.51
CA CYS A 109 7.87 -6.42 11.21
C CYS A 109 9.09 -7.11 11.85
N ALA A 110 10.19 -7.27 11.10
CA ALA A 110 11.42 -7.88 11.60
C ALA A 110 12.06 -7.09 12.76
N ALA A 111 11.85 -5.78 12.80
CA ALA A 111 12.34 -4.90 13.87
C ALA A 111 11.70 -5.18 15.22
N TYR A 112 10.53 -5.84 15.27
CA TYR A 112 9.98 -6.32 16.55
C TYR A 112 10.93 -7.33 17.23
N GLY A 113 11.45 -8.31 16.48
CA GLY A 113 12.37 -9.33 17.02
C GLY A 113 13.83 -8.89 17.08
N ARG A 114 14.24 -7.90 16.27
CA ARG A 114 15.62 -7.39 16.20
C ARG A 114 15.65 -5.85 16.18
N PRO A 115 15.19 -5.18 17.26
CA PRO A 115 15.01 -3.72 17.29
C PRO A 115 16.32 -2.94 17.21
N GLY A 116 17.48 -3.56 17.47
CA GLY A 116 18.77 -2.88 17.35
C GLY A 116 19.27 -2.67 15.91
N ALA A 117 18.74 -3.40 14.93
CA ALA A 117 19.34 -3.46 13.59
C ALA A 117 18.35 -3.26 12.44
N MET A 118 17.13 -3.81 12.52
CA MET A 118 16.25 -3.88 11.34
C MET A 118 15.48 -2.58 11.06
N TRP A 119 15.32 -1.69 12.04
CA TRP A 119 14.62 -0.42 11.82
C TRP A 119 15.43 0.55 10.94
N ILE A 120 16.77 0.49 10.96
CA ILE A 120 17.62 1.38 10.16
C ILE A 120 17.35 1.17 8.66
N PRO A 121 17.50 -0.04 8.09
CA PRO A 121 17.17 -0.26 6.69
C PRO A 121 15.67 -0.07 6.42
N ALA A 122 14.77 -0.36 7.38
CA ALA A 122 13.35 -0.08 7.21
C ALA A 122 13.07 1.42 7.00
N MET A 123 13.75 2.28 7.78
CA MET A 123 13.63 3.74 7.68
C MET A 123 14.16 4.25 6.34
N VAL A 124 15.34 3.78 5.94
CA VAL A 124 15.93 4.14 4.64
C VAL A 124 14.98 3.77 3.49
N LEU A 125 14.43 2.56 3.50
CA LEU A 125 13.48 2.13 2.48
C LEU A 125 12.16 2.89 2.54
N THR A 126 11.67 3.25 3.74
CA THR A 126 10.48 4.11 3.88
C THR A 126 10.73 5.48 3.26
N VAL A 127 11.85 6.13 3.57
CA VAL A 127 12.16 7.45 3.01
C VAL A 127 12.29 7.37 1.49
N LEU A 128 12.98 6.35 0.97
CA LEU A 128 13.11 6.14 -0.46
C LEU A 128 11.76 5.89 -1.13
N SER A 129 10.84 5.13 -0.51
CA SER A 129 9.51 4.91 -1.10
C SER A 129 8.74 6.23 -1.24
N PHE A 130 8.84 7.16 -0.29
CA PHE A 130 8.26 8.51 -0.44
C PHE A 130 8.96 9.34 -1.52
N VAL A 131 10.30 9.33 -1.56
CA VAL A 131 11.04 10.07 -2.59
C VAL A 131 10.65 9.61 -3.99
N TYR A 132 10.64 8.30 -4.24
CA TYR A 132 10.25 7.78 -5.55
C TYR A 132 8.75 7.94 -5.82
N SER A 133 7.88 7.93 -4.80
CA SER A 133 6.45 8.29 -4.96
C SER A 133 6.26 9.73 -5.42
N LEU A 134 7.07 10.68 -4.93
CA LEU A 134 7.00 12.08 -5.38
C LEU A 134 7.54 12.26 -6.80
N VAL A 135 8.57 11.49 -7.17
CA VAL A 135 9.07 11.46 -8.55
C VAL A 135 8.00 10.89 -9.48
N ASP A 136 7.34 9.82 -9.07
CA ASP A 136 6.21 9.22 -9.80
C ASP A 136 5.06 10.23 -9.97
N GLU A 137 4.64 10.88 -8.89
CA GLU A 137 3.63 11.94 -8.89
C GLU A 137 3.95 13.07 -9.89
N ALA A 138 5.24 13.41 -10.05
CA ALA A 138 5.66 14.38 -11.06
C ALA A 138 5.42 13.89 -12.50
N PHE A 139 5.58 12.59 -12.79
CA PHE A 139 5.21 12.01 -14.08
C PHE A 139 3.70 12.08 -14.33
N HIS A 140 2.88 11.77 -13.32
CA HIS A 140 1.41 11.86 -13.40
C HIS A 140 0.94 13.28 -13.65
N TRP A 141 1.44 14.26 -12.89
CA TRP A 141 1.12 15.67 -13.13
C TRP A 141 1.57 16.16 -14.49
N ARG A 142 2.77 15.74 -14.93
CA ARG A 142 3.28 16.06 -16.25
C ARG A 142 2.35 15.54 -17.34
N ARG A 143 1.88 14.30 -17.21
CA ARG A 143 0.92 13.66 -18.14
C ARG A 143 -0.44 14.36 -18.09
N TYR A 144 -0.93 14.71 -16.91
CA TYR A 144 -2.20 15.41 -16.73
C TYR A 144 -2.21 16.77 -17.42
N VAL A 145 -1.15 17.55 -17.25
CA VAL A 145 -1.04 18.90 -17.83
C VAL A 145 -0.76 18.88 -19.33
N MET A 146 0.10 17.98 -19.82
CA MET A 146 0.57 18.02 -21.21
C MET A 146 -0.08 17.01 -22.16
N GLN A 147 -0.64 15.91 -21.65
CA GLN A 147 -1.11 14.78 -22.45
C GLN A 147 -2.55 14.36 -22.10
N HIS A 148 -3.27 15.19 -21.34
CA HIS A 148 -4.66 14.98 -20.93
C HIS A 148 -4.90 13.64 -20.21
N ALA A 149 -4.05 13.27 -19.24
CA ALA A 149 -4.41 12.21 -18.29
C ALA A 149 -5.77 12.52 -17.64
N ASP A 150 -6.50 11.47 -17.28
CA ASP A 150 -7.84 11.64 -16.73
C ASP A 150 -7.83 11.91 -15.22
N ARG A 151 -8.94 12.47 -14.74
CA ARG A 151 -9.10 12.86 -13.34
C ARG A 151 -9.09 11.65 -12.39
N VAL A 152 -9.45 10.47 -12.87
CA VAL A 152 -9.56 9.26 -12.04
C VAL A 152 -8.16 8.79 -11.63
N GLU A 153 -7.19 8.85 -12.55
CA GLU A 153 -5.77 8.61 -12.25
C GLU A 153 -5.26 9.56 -11.16
N MET A 154 -5.46 10.88 -11.31
CA MET A 154 -5.00 11.87 -10.33
C MET A 154 -5.62 11.68 -8.94
N TRP A 155 -6.92 11.35 -8.85
CA TRP A 155 -7.57 11.06 -7.57
C TRP A 155 -7.08 9.74 -6.95
N SER A 156 -6.75 8.75 -7.78
CA SER A 156 -6.15 7.50 -7.32
C SER A 156 -4.78 7.77 -6.71
N HIS A 157 -3.95 8.58 -7.36
CA HIS A 157 -2.64 9.02 -6.87
C HIS A 157 -2.70 9.76 -5.53
N LEU A 158 -3.66 10.69 -5.37
CA LEU A 158 -3.90 11.32 -4.08
C LEU A 158 -4.21 10.29 -2.99
N GLY A 159 -5.10 9.32 -3.29
CA GLY A 159 -5.44 8.27 -2.34
C GLY A 159 -4.27 7.32 -2.03
N ILE A 160 -3.41 7.03 -3.01
CA ILE A 160 -2.15 6.31 -2.84
C ILE A 160 -1.25 7.06 -1.85
N LEU A 161 -1.00 8.35 -2.09
CA LEU A 161 -0.11 9.13 -1.23
C LEU A 161 -0.66 9.27 0.20
N VAL A 162 -1.96 9.54 0.34
CA VAL A 162 -2.62 9.64 1.65
C VAL A 162 -2.60 8.29 2.37
N GLY A 163 -2.99 7.20 1.69
CA GLY A 163 -3.04 5.86 2.27
C GLY A 163 -1.66 5.36 2.71
N HIS A 164 -0.65 5.50 1.83
CA HIS A 164 0.74 5.16 2.14
C HIS A 164 1.30 6.01 3.29
N GLY A 165 1.06 7.33 3.24
CA GLY A 165 1.42 8.27 4.29
C GLY A 165 0.84 7.90 5.65
N THR A 166 -0.48 7.72 5.72
CA THR A 166 -1.18 7.31 6.95
C THR A 166 -0.65 5.98 7.46
N MET A 167 -0.54 4.98 6.59
CA MET A 167 -0.04 3.66 6.98
C MET A 167 1.37 3.75 7.57
N MET A 168 2.32 4.34 6.86
CA MET A 168 3.72 4.35 7.28
C MET A 168 3.94 5.22 8.51
N VAL A 169 3.35 6.41 8.59
CA VAL A 169 3.49 7.28 9.77
C VAL A 169 2.91 6.58 10.99
N ALA A 170 1.73 5.99 10.87
CA ALA A 170 1.10 5.30 11.99
C ALA A 170 1.89 4.07 12.43
N TRP A 171 2.46 3.32 11.47
CA TRP A 171 3.32 2.17 11.76
C TRP A 171 4.59 2.61 12.50
N TRP A 172 5.24 3.68 12.07
CA TRP A 172 6.42 4.23 12.76
C TRP A 172 6.09 4.72 14.16
N VAL A 173 4.95 5.39 14.36
CA VAL A 173 4.48 5.78 15.70
C VAL A 173 4.27 4.56 16.58
N TRP A 174 3.66 3.49 16.05
CA TRP A 174 3.47 2.25 16.78
C TRP A 174 4.79 1.54 17.11
N PHE A 175 5.75 1.52 16.16
CA PHE A 175 7.10 1.01 16.38
C PHE A 175 7.83 1.75 17.49
N PHE A 176 7.89 3.09 17.43
CA PHE A 176 8.54 3.89 18.46
C PHE A 176 7.81 3.85 19.80
N GLY A 177 6.50 3.55 19.79
CA GLY A 177 5.71 3.21 20.97
C GLY A 177 6.00 1.82 21.55
N GLY A 178 6.99 1.10 21.02
CA GLY A 178 7.40 -0.22 21.49
C GLY A 178 6.52 -1.36 21.00
N TYR A 179 5.75 -1.17 19.92
CA TYR A 179 4.82 -2.18 19.38
C TYR A 179 3.89 -2.77 20.45
N SER A 180 3.26 -1.90 21.24
CA SER A 180 2.29 -2.32 22.25
C SER A 180 1.20 -3.22 21.67
N GLY A 181 0.87 -4.29 22.41
CA GLY A 181 -0.09 -5.33 22.03
C GLY A 181 0.47 -6.46 21.13
N VAL A 182 1.64 -6.30 20.50
CA VAL A 182 2.19 -7.36 19.62
C VAL A 182 2.54 -8.62 20.40
N ALA A 183 3.26 -8.50 21.51
CA ALA A 183 3.66 -9.65 22.33
C ALA A 183 2.47 -10.46 22.86
N GLU A 184 1.46 -9.77 23.37
CA GLU A 184 0.23 -10.37 23.92
C GLU A 184 -0.55 -11.09 22.83
N THR A 185 -0.70 -10.46 21.66
CA THR A 185 -1.38 -11.07 20.51
C THR A 185 -0.66 -12.34 20.03
N LEU A 186 0.67 -12.31 19.94
CA LEU A 186 1.48 -13.48 19.59
C LEU A 186 1.36 -14.61 20.62
N ALA A 187 1.23 -14.29 21.91
CA ALA A 187 0.98 -15.29 22.95
C ALA A 187 -0.35 -16.03 22.70
N HIS A 188 -1.41 -15.32 22.34
CA HIS A 188 -2.69 -15.94 21.97
C HIS A 188 -2.61 -16.79 20.70
N LEU A 189 -1.91 -16.32 19.67
CA LEU A 189 -1.71 -17.08 18.42
C LEU A 189 -0.91 -18.37 18.63
N SER A 190 0.12 -18.34 19.48
CA SER A 190 0.96 -19.51 19.78
C SER A 190 0.27 -20.53 20.69
N MET A 191 -0.55 -20.08 21.66
CA MET A 191 -1.34 -20.97 22.51
C MET A 191 -2.45 -21.73 21.74
N GLY A 192 -2.94 -21.18 20.63
CA GLY A 192 -3.90 -21.85 19.73
C GLY A 192 -3.29 -22.98 18.90
N SER A 193 -1.96 -22.98 18.70
CA SER A 193 -1.24 -24.00 17.93
C SER A 193 -0.85 -25.24 18.75
N ALA A 194 -1.08 -25.22 20.07
CA ALA A 194 -0.71 -26.30 20.99
C ALA A 194 -1.90 -27.23 21.35
N ARG A 195 -2.97 -27.21 20.58
CA ARG A 195 -4.13 -28.11 20.68
C ARG A 195 -4.31 -28.87 19.38
#